data_AF-A0A8A4JEH1-F1
#
_entry.id   AF-A0A8A4JEH1-F1
#
_cell.length_a   1.000
_cell.length_b   1.000
_cell.length_c   1.000
_cell.angle_alpha   90.00
_cell.angle_beta   90.00
_cell.angle_gamma   90.00
#
_symmetry.space_group_name_H-M   'P 1'
#
loop_
_entity.id
_entity.type
_entity.pdbx_description
1 polymer ?
#
loop_
_entity_poly.entity_id
_entity_poly.type
_entity_poly.pdbx_seq_one_letter_code
_entity_poly.pdbx_strand_id
1 'polypeptide(L)'
;MFIVLSSLVIFFLVFFLILVFHLFVWNMDWFFTSGSRSWISSYECGFLSQRVVENYFSYTYFILLVFFVVFDLEISLLLNLPLQGVLYNNLNYYVLFLVLLCVGFGVEINKGYVTWSY
;
A
#
# COMPACT_ATOMS: atom_id res chain seq x y z
N MET A 1 -10.91 30.66 -24.85
CA MET A 1 -9.49 30.90 -25.16
C MET A 1 -8.73 31.49 -23.97
N PHE A 2 -9.17 32.60 -23.38
CA PHE A 2 -8.50 33.22 -22.21
C PHE A 2 -8.40 32.31 -20.96
N ILE A 3 -9.42 31.50 -20.66
CA ILE A 3 -9.41 30.56 -19.53
C ILE A 3 -8.38 29.43 -19.74
N VAL A 4 -8.20 28.97 -20.97
CA VAL A 4 -7.20 27.96 -21.33
C VAL A 4 -5.79 28.56 -21.27
N LEU A 5 -5.65 29.84 -21.64
CA LEU A 5 -4.39 30.55 -21.50
C LEU A 5 -4.02 30.76 -20.02
N SER A 6 -4.98 31.13 -19.17
CA SER A 6 -4.71 31.35 -17.74
C SER A 6 -4.38 30.04 -17.01
N SER A 7 -5.03 28.93 -17.34
CA SER A 7 -4.70 27.64 -16.75
C SER A 7 -3.29 27.16 -17.12
N LEU A 8 -2.85 27.38 -18.37
CA LEU A 8 -1.49 27.07 -18.80
C LEU A 8 -0.44 27.91 -18.06
N VAL A 9 -0.68 29.21 -17.87
CA VAL A 9 0.23 30.10 -17.14
C VAL A 9 0.40 29.65 -15.68
N ILE A 10 -0.70 29.28 -15.02
CA ILE A 10 -0.66 28.80 -13.63
C ILE A 10 0.12 27.48 -13.54
N PHE A 11 -0.06 26.56 -14.49
CA PHE A 11 0.68 25.30 -14.52
C PHE A 11 2.20 25.52 -14.63
N PHE A 12 2.65 26.40 -15.54
CA PHE A 12 4.08 26.71 -15.68
C PHE A 12 4.65 27.40 -14.45
N LEU A 13 3.88 28.26 -13.77
CA LEU A 13 4.31 28.93 -12.54
C LEU A 13 4.53 27.92 -11.41
N VAL A 14 3.57 27.01 -11.22
CA VAL A 14 3.69 25.93 -10.21
C VAL A 14 4.86 25.00 -10.54
N PHE A 15 5.04 24.63 -11.80
CA PHE A 15 6.16 23.80 -12.25
C PHE A 15 7.52 24.48 -11.97
N PHE A 16 7.63 25.78 -12.24
CA PHE A 16 8.84 26.55 -11.97
C PHE A 16 9.15 26.62 -10.46
N LEU A 17 8.14 26.84 -9.62
CA LEU A 17 8.32 26.83 -8.16
C LEU A 17 8.86 25.49 -7.64
N ILE A 18 8.33 24.38 -8.15
CA ILE A 18 8.77 23.03 -7.78
C ILE A 18 10.23 22.81 -8.22
N LEU A 19 10.59 23.24 -9.43
CA LEU A 19 11.98 23.17 -9.92
C LEU A 19 12.95 23.94 -9.03
N VAL A 20 12.62 25.19 -8.67
CA VAL A 20 13.46 26.01 -7.79
C VAL A 20 13.62 25.37 -6.42
N PHE A 21 12.54 24.84 -5.85
CA PHE A 21 12.59 24.12 -4.56
C PHE A 21 13.54 22.93 -4.62
N HIS A 22 13.44 22.09 -5.65
CA HIS A 22 14.24 20.88 -5.77
C HIS A 22 15.73 21.17 -6.08
N LEU A 23 16.00 22.24 -6.83
CA LEU A 23 17.36 22.67 -7.16
C LEU A 23 18.05 23.33 -5.96
N PHE A 24 17.33 24.14 -5.17
CA PHE A 24 17.92 24.93 -4.10
C PHE A 24 17.99 24.17 -2.76
N VAL A 25 16.93 23.45 -2.39
CA VAL A 25 16.80 22.87 -1.05
C VAL A 25 17.48 21.51 -0.93
N TRP A 26 17.52 20.71 -2.00
CA TRP A 26 18.08 19.35 -1.93
C TRP A 26 19.56 19.26 -2.35
N ASN A 27 20.05 20.15 -3.23
CA ASN A 27 21.43 20.07 -3.74
C ASN A 27 22.43 21.00 -3.04
N MET A 28 22.00 21.79 -2.06
CA MET A 28 22.91 22.64 -1.28
C MET A 28 23.70 21.80 -0.27
N ASP A 29 24.83 21.24 -0.72
CA ASP A 29 25.86 20.61 0.12
C ASP A 29 26.61 21.62 1.04
N TRP A 30 26.16 22.87 1.11
CA TRP A 30 26.92 24.01 1.66
C TRP A 30 27.04 24.07 3.18
N PHE A 31 26.46 23.14 3.94
CA PHE A 31 26.55 23.17 5.41
C PHE A 31 26.74 21.80 6.07
N PHE A 32 27.45 20.88 5.43
CA PHE A 32 27.83 19.63 6.11
C PHE A 32 29.03 19.89 7.03
N THR A 33 28.75 20.17 8.30
CA THR A 33 29.70 19.98 9.39
C THR A 33 30.23 18.54 9.34
N SER A 34 31.54 18.35 9.47
CA SER A 34 32.19 17.03 9.42
C SER A 34 31.61 16.11 10.52
N GLY A 35 30.61 15.32 10.17
CA GLY A 35 29.87 14.46 11.09
C GLY A 35 28.37 14.40 10.83
N SER A 36 27.72 15.46 10.34
CA SER A 36 26.25 15.46 10.14
C SER A 36 25.76 14.40 9.13
N ARG A 37 26.59 14.02 8.15
CA ARG A 37 26.26 12.94 7.19
C ARG A 37 26.09 11.55 7.84
N SER A 38 26.79 11.23 8.93
CA SER A 38 26.65 9.91 9.57
C SER A 38 25.37 9.76 10.39
N TRP A 39 24.72 10.87 10.74
CA TRP A 39 23.42 10.87 11.44
C TRP A 39 22.24 10.73 10.46
N ILE A 40 22.47 11.05 9.18
CA ILE A 40 21.48 10.99 8.10
C ILE A 40 21.61 9.70 7.26
N SER A 41 22.72 8.98 7.38
CA SER A 41 22.93 7.69 6.71
C SER A 41 22.18 6.54 7.39
N SER A 42 21.75 5.55 6.60
CA SER A 42 21.16 4.29 7.09
C SER A 42 22.07 3.60 8.12
N TYR A 43 21.47 2.99 9.14
CA TYR A 43 22.19 2.26 10.17
C TYR A 43 22.71 0.91 9.63
N GLU A 44 24.02 0.80 9.46
CA GLU A 44 24.73 -0.40 8.96
C GLU A 44 25.56 -1.05 10.09
N CYS A 45 25.10 -0.96 11.34
CA CYS A 45 25.82 -1.50 12.50
C CYS A 45 27.29 -1.03 12.62
N GLY A 46 27.61 0.18 12.12
CA GLY A 46 28.97 0.75 12.13
C GLY A 46 29.87 0.34 10.96
N PHE A 47 29.36 -0.43 9.99
CA PHE A 47 30.07 -0.78 8.76
C PHE A 47 29.81 0.24 7.64
N LEU A 48 30.71 0.28 6.64
CA LEU A 48 30.50 1.05 5.42
C LEU A 48 29.48 0.31 4.55
N SER A 49 28.44 0.99 4.06
CA SER A 49 27.46 0.38 3.16
C SER A 49 28.16 -0.08 1.87
N GLN A 50 28.31 -1.40 1.70
CA GLN A 50 29.00 -1.96 0.54
C GLN A 50 28.07 -2.16 -0.67
N ARG A 51 26.74 -2.11 -0.48
CA ARG A 51 25.73 -2.31 -1.53
C ARG A 51 24.45 -1.54 -1.23
N VAL A 52 23.68 -1.25 -2.28
CA VAL A 52 22.29 -0.79 -2.18
C VAL A 52 21.47 -1.92 -1.55
N VAL A 53 20.67 -1.61 -0.53
CA VAL A 53 19.70 -2.53 0.05
C VAL A 53 18.53 -2.66 -0.92
N GLU A 54 18.67 -3.54 -1.91
CA GLU A 54 17.54 -3.95 -2.75
C GLU A 54 16.72 -4.97 -1.98
N ASN A 55 15.58 -4.53 -1.43
CA ASN A 55 14.63 -5.45 -0.83
C ASN A 55 13.87 -6.17 -1.95
N TYR A 56 14.15 -7.47 -2.13
CA TYR A 56 13.34 -8.33 -2.97
C TYR A 56 11.97 -8.50 -2.32
N PHE A 57 10.95 -7.88 -2.91
CA PHE A 57 9.57 -8.07 -2.47
C PHE A 57 9.18 -9.52 -2.72
N SER A 58 8.76 -10.22 -1.66
CA SER A 58 8.38 -11.63 -1.78
C SER A 58 6.94 -11.75 -2.31
N TYR A 59 6.73 -12.68 -3.24
CA TYR A 59 5.41 -12.91 -3.85
C TYR A 59 4.35 -13.38 -2.84
N THR A 60 4.76 -13.95 -1.70
CA THR A 60 3.84 -14.39 -0.65
C THR A 60 3.09 -13.21 -0.01
N TYR A 61 3.79 -12.10 0.24
CA TYR A 61 3.17 -10.88 0.75
C TYR A 61 2.16 -10.29 -0.22
N PHE A 62 2.45 -10.36 -1.53
CA PHE A 62 1.54 -9.88 -2.56
C PHE A 62 0.21 -10.63 -2.54
N ILE A 63 0.28 -11.97 -2.52
CA ILE A 63 -0.90 -12.83 -2.56
C ILE A 63 -1.74 -12.64 -1.29
N LEU A 64 -1.09 -12.49 -0.13
CA LEU A 64 -1.77 -12.20 1.12
C LEU A 64 -2.53 -10.87 1.08
N LEU A 65 -1.95 -9.82 0.48
CA LEU A 65 -2.61 -8.53 0.33
C LEU A 65 -3.84 -8.61 -0.57
N VAL A 66 -3.74 -9.30 -1.72
CA VAL A 66 -4.88 -9.49 -2.62
C VAL A 66 -5.99 -10.29 -1.93
N PHE A 67 -5.64 -11.36 -1.23
CA PHE A 67 -6.58 -12.16 -0.46
C PHE A 67 -7.30 -11.33 0.62
N PHE A 68 -6.56 -10.51 1.37
CA PHE A 68 -7.13 -9.63 2.37
C PHE A 68 -8.18 -8.67 1.79
N VAL A 69 -7.92 -8.09 0.62
CA VAL A 69 -8.86 -7.18 -0.05
C VAL A 69 -10.15 -7.91 -0.46
N VAL A 70 -10.04 -9.13 -0.99
CA VAL A 70 -11.22 -9.93 -1.38
C VAL A 70 -12.05 -10.30 -0.16
N PHE A 71 -11.41 -10.79 0.90
CA PHE A 71 -12.07 -11.18 2.14
C PHE A 71 -12.77 -10.00 2.84
N ASP A 72 -12.18 -8.81 2.81
CA ASP A 72 -12.80 -7.58 3.35
C ASP A 72 -14.08 -7.19 2.59
N LEU A 73 -14.10 -7.39 1.27
CA LEU A 73 -15.30 -7.19 0.44
C LEU A 73 -16.40 -8.21 0.80
N GLU A 74 -16.03 -9.48 1.01
CA GLU A 74 -16.98 -10.53 1.40
C GLU A 74 -17.60 -10.28 2.79
N ILE A 75 -16.81 -9.79 3.76
CA ILE A 75 -17.32 -9.37 5.07
C ILE A 75 -18.24 -8.16 4.93
N SER A 76 -17.88 -7.19 4.09
CA SER A 76 -18.71 -6.00 3.84
C SER A 76 -20.10 -6.37 3.32
N LEU A 77 -20.21 -7.43 2.51
CA LEU A 77 -21.50 -7.99 2.06
C LEU A 77 -22.30 -8.63 3.21
N LEU A 78 -21.63 -9.22 4.21
CA LEU A 78 -22.26 -9.82 5.39
C LEU A 78 -22.70 -8.80 6.44
N LEU A 79 -22.23 -7.55 6.39
CA LEU A 79 -22.53 -6.51 7.38
C LEU A 79 -24.04 -6.23 7.56
N ASN A 80 -24.83 -6.46 6.51
CA ASN A 80 -26.28 -6.28 6.55
C ASN A 80 -27.05 -7.42 7.24
N LEU A 81 -26.40 -8.56 7.52
CA LEU A 81 -27.02 -9.72 8.18
C LEU A 81 -27.64 -9.37 9.55
N PRO A 82 -26.92 -8.78 10.52
CA PRO A 82 -27.49 -8.48 11.84
C PRO A 82 -28.63 -7.45 11.81
N LEU A 83 -28.70 -6.63 10.76
CA LEU A 83 -29.77 -5.66 10.57
C LEU A 83 -31.08 -6.31 10.10
N GLN A 84 -30.99 -7.50 9.49
CA GLN A 84 -32.12 -8.27 9.02
C GLN A 84 -32.48 -9.32 10.09
N GLY A 85 -33.69 -9.26 10.66
CA GLY A 85 -34.10 -10.18 11.72
C GLY A 85 -34.07 -11.66 11.29
N VAL A 86 -34.05 -12.57 12.29
CA VAL A 86 -33.88 -14.04 12.15
C VAL A 86 -34.92 -14.72 11.23
N LEU A 87 -36.07 -14.09 11.00
CA LEU A 87 -37.21 -14.66 10.25
C LEU A 87 -37.30 -14.17 8.79
N TYR A 88 -36.18 -13.75 8.19
CA TYR A 88 -36.18 -13.28 6.80
C TYR A 88 -35.96 -14.43 5.80
N ASN A 89 -36.71 -14.45 4.70
CA ASN A 89 -36.60 -15.45 3.62
C ASN A 89 -35.18 -15.55 3.03
N ASN A 90 -34.36 -14.49 3.17
CA ASN A 90 -33.01 -14.44 2.60
C ASN A 90 -31.94 -15.14 3.44
N LEU A 91 -32.27 -15.62 4.66
CA LEU A 91 -31.30 -16.26 5.55
C LEU A 91 -30.60 -17.45 4.89
N ASN A 92 -31.32 -18.22 4.08
CA ASN A 92 -30.76 -19.34 3.34
C ASN A 92 -29.63 -18.92 2.37
N TYR A 93 -29.75 -17.76 1.72
CA TYR A 93 -28.70 -17.25 0.83
C TYR A 93 -27.45 -16.82 1.62
N TYR A 94 -27.63 -16.20 2.79
CA TYR A 94 -26.51 -15.84 3.66
C TYR A 94 -25.78 -17.07 4.20
N VAL A 95 -26.51 -18.11 4.59
CA VAL A 95 -25.91 -19.37 5.05
C VAL A 95 -25.16 -20.05 3.90
N LEU A 96 -25.73 -20.09 2.70
CA LEU A 96 -25.05 -20.63 1.52
C LEU A 96 -23.78 -19.84 1.19
N PHE A 97 -23.83 -18.51 1.30
CA PHE A 97 -22.68 -17.64 1.11
C PHE A 97 -21.58 -17.92 2.14
N LEU A 98 -21.92 -18.07 3.43
CA LEU A 98 -20.95 -18.44 4.47
C LEU A 98 -20.30 -19.81 4.21
N VAL A 99 -21.06 -20.79 3.72
CA VAL A 99 -20.50 -22.10 3.34
C VAL A 99 -19.51 -21.98 2.19
N LEU A 100 -19.85 -21.20 1.15
CA LEU A 100 -18.92 -20.91 0.04
C LEU A 100 -17.64 -20.25 0.54
N LEU A 101 -17.75 -19.27 1.44
CA LEU A 101 -16.64 -18.56 2.04
C LEU A 101 -15.70 -19.53 2.79
N CYS A 102 -16.26 -20.39 3.65
CA CYS A 102 -15.51 -21.43 4.37
C CYS A 102 -14.79 -22.40 3.43
N VAL A 103 -15.45 -22.83 2.34
CA VAL A 103 -14.85 -23.74 1.35
C VAL A 103 -13.72 -23.05 0.58
N GLY A 104 -13.94 -21.80 0.12
CA GLY A 104 -12.92 -21.01 -0.57
C GLY A 104 -11.66 -20.84 0.27
N PHE A 105 -11.83 -20.40 1.52
CA PHE A 105 -10.73 -20.25 2.47
C PHE A 105 -9.99 -21.57 2.75
N GLY A 106 -10.73 -22.68 2.90
CA GLY A 106 -10.12 -24.00 3.09
C GLY A 106 -9.25 -24.45 1.91
N VAL A 107 -9.68 -24.17 0.67
CA VAL A 107 -8.91 -24.47 -0.54
C VAL A 107 -7.61 -23.66 -0.59
N GLU A 108 -7.64 -22.40 -0.17
CA GLU A 108 -6.47 -21.52 -0.18
C GLU A 108 -5.43 -21.90 0.86
N ILE A 109 -5.86 -22.30 2.06
CA ILE A 109 -4.96 -22.87 3.09
C ILE A 109 -4.26 -24.10 2.54
N ASN A 110 -5.00 -25.01 1.90
CA ASN A 110 -4.43 -26.23 1.34
C ASN A 110 -3.43 -25.96 0.19
N LYS A 111 -3.62 -24.86 -0.55
CA LYS A 111 -2.66 -24.42 -1.58
C LYS A 111 -1.40 -23.76 -1.00
N GLY A 112 -1.35 -23.48 0.29
CA GLY A 112 -0.17 -22.91 0.95
C GLY A 112 0.02 -21.40 0.72
N TYR A 113 -0.98 -20.69 0.21
CA TYR A 113 -0.87 -19.24 0.01
C TYR A 113 -0.75 -18.44 1.33
N VAL A 114 -1.19 -19.04 2.43
CA VAL A 114 -1.15 -18.45 3.79
C VAL A 114 0.11 -18.88 4.56
N THR A 115 0.89 -19.84 4.04
CA THR A 115 2.10 -20.30 4.74
C THR A 115 3.26 -19.35 4.50
N TRP A 116 3.90 -18.96 5.59
CA TRP A 116 5.09 -18.12 5.57
C TRP A 116 6.31 -19.04 5.47
N SER A 117 6.85 -19.21 4.26
CA SER A 117 8.19 -19.80 4.11
C SER A 117 9.21 -18.71 4.38
N TYR A 118 9.93 -18.84 5.50
CA TYR A 118 11.10 -18.02 5.80
C TYR A 118 12.22 -18.27 4.80
#